data_AF-A0A7U9KUH4-F1
#
_entry.id   AF-A0A7U9KUH4-F1
#
_cell.length_a   1.000
_cell.length_b   1.000
_cell.length_c   1.000
_cell.angle_alpha   90.00
_cell.angle_beta   90.00
_cell.angle_gamma   90.00
#
_symmetry.space_group_name_H-M   'P 1'
#
loop_
_entity.id
_entity.type
_entity.pdbx_description
1 polymer ?
#
loop_
_entity_poly.entity_id
_entity_poly.type
_entity_poly.pdbx_seq_one_letter_code
_entity_poly.pdbx_strand_id
1 'polypeptide(L)'
;MRTGDALAHHSLTTGQRTNVTASPGGILHLSATLADGAIQHFTRNPPGGPEDWRAGLQEGQHGACAFNEPVSATWGRGLDLIASRHTGGTK
;
A
#
# COMPACT_ATOMS: atom_id res chain seq x y z
N MET A 1 -9.45 11.09 11.71
CA MET A 1 -8.80 10.38 10.58
C MET A 1 -7.54 9.74 11.13
N ARG A 2 -7.32 8.44 10.92
CA ARG A 2 -6.10 7.76 11.41
C ARG A 2 -4.90 8.13 10.53
N THR A 3 -3.68 7.99 11.04
CA THR A 3 -2.47 8.31 10.26
C THR A 3 -2.38 7.45 9.00
N GLY A 4 -2.66 6.15 9.09
CA GLY A 4 -2.71 5.26 7.92
C GLY A 4 -3.76 5.68 6.87
N ASP A 5 -4.93 6.18 7.30
CA ASP A 5 -5.95 6.71 6.40
C ASP A 5 -5.46 7.96 5.64
N ALA A 6 -4.78 8.86 6.35
CA ALA A 6 -4.24 10.07 5.75
C ALA A 6 -3.16 9.76 4.71
N LEU A 7 -2.28 8.79 5.00
CA LEU A 7 -1.25 8.32 4.06
C LEU A 7 -1.85 7.61 2.85
N ALA A 8 -2.86 6.77 3.06
CA ALA A 8 -3.57 6.11 1.97
C ALA A 8 -4.30 7.13 1.08
N HIS A 9 -5.05 8.05 1.68
CA HIS A 9 -5.71 9.13 0.94
C HIS A 9 -4.71 9.99 0.15
N HIS A 10 -3.62 10.39 0.79
CA HIS A 10 -2.57 11.17 0.12
C HIS A 10 -1.98 10.39 -1.06
N SER A 11 -1.59 9.13 -0.85
CA SER A 11 -1.02 8.28 -1.91
C SER A 11 -1.99 8.04 -3.07
N LEU A 12 -3.27 7.88 -2.78
CA LEU A 12 -4.32 7.69 -3.80
C LEU A 12 -4.61 8.97 -4.58
N THR A 13 -4.34 10.15 -4.01
CA THR A 13 -4.61 11.45 -4.64
C THR A 13 -3.41 12.04 -5.35
N THR A 14 -2.19 11.86 -4.82
CA THR A 14 -0.96 12.48 -5.34
C THR A 14 0.00 11.47 -5.97
N GLY A 15 -0.22 10.17 -5.76
CA GLY A 15 0.61 9.10 -6.29
C GLY A 15 0.69 9.13 -7.81
N GLN A 16 1.90 9.28 -8.33
CA GLN A 16 2.18 9.36 -9.77
C GLN A 16 2.44 7.99 -10.39
N ARG A 17 3.04 7.08 -9.61
CA ARG A 17 3.36 5.72 -10.06
C ARG A 17 3.06 4.74 -8.93
N THR A 18 2.53 3.58 -9.30
CA THR A 18 2.26 2.50 -8.35
C THR A 18 2.93 1.22 -8.83
N ASN A 19 3.48 0.48 -7.87
CA ASN A 19 3.99 -0.86 -8.10
C ASN A 19 3.35 -1.80 -7.07
N VAL A 20 3.06 -3.02 -7.49
CA VAL A 20 2.45 -4.04 -6.64
C VAL A 20 3.18 -5.35 -6.86
N THR A 21 3.65 -5.94 -5.77
CA THR A 21 4.30 -7.25 -5.78
C THR A 21 3.66 -8.15 -4.74
N ALA A 22 3.71 -9.45 -4.98
CA ALA A 22 3.32 -10.47 -4.01
C ALA A 22 4.58 -11.19 -3.52
N SER A 23 4.81 -11.18 -2.21
CA SER A 23 5.91 -11.93 -1.60
C SER A 23 5.60 -13.43 -1.56
N PRO A 24 6.61 -14.31 -1.48
CA PRO A 24 6.41 -15.72 -1.18
C PRO A 24 5.65 -15.85 0.15
N GLY A 25 4.43 -16.40 0.11
CA GLY A 25 3.47 -16.37 1.22
C GLY A 25 2.22 -15.51 0.95
N GLY A 26 2.17 -14.82 -0.20
CA GLY A 26 0.99 -14.11 -0.70
C GLY A 26 0.76 -12.73 -0.09
N ILE A 27 1.70 -12.21 0.70
CA ILE A 27 1.66 -10.83 1.21
C ILE A 27 1.75 -9.89 0.03
N LEU A 28 0.75 -9.01 -0.11
CA LEU A 28 0.77 -7.96 -1.12
C LEU A 28 1.55 -6.77 -0.57
N HIS A 29 2.51 -6.32 -1.37
CA HIS A 29 3.24 -5.08 -1.17
C HIS A 29 2.84 -4.12 -2.27
N LEU A 30 2.36 -2.94 -1.89
CA LEU A 30 2.06 -1.85 -2.81
C LEU A 30 2.97 -0.68 -2.45
N SER A 31 3.61 -0.09 -3.44
CA SER A 31 4.34 1.17 -3.28
C SER A 31 3.79 2.23 -4.21
N ALA A 32 3.64 3.44 -3.69
CA ALA A 32 3.19 4.61 -4.43
C ALA A 32 4.30 5.67 -4.41
N THR A 33 4.82 6.04 -5.58
CA THR A 33 5.71 7.18 -5.72
C THR A 33 4.88 8.46 -5.75
N LEU A 34 5.10 9.33 -4.78
CA LEU A 34 4.41 10.61 -4.61
C LEU A 34 5.03 11.70 -5.50
N ALA A 35 4.36 12.84 -5.59
CA ALA A 35 4.78 13.95 -6.45
C ALA A 35 6.12 14.60 -6.03
N ASP A 36 6.47 14.52 -4.75
CA ASP A 36 7.76 14.97 -4.20
C ASP A 36 8.88 13.94 -4.38
N GLY A 37 8.59 12.79 -5.00
CA GLY A 37 9.52 11.68 -5.20
C GLY A 37 9.63 10.72 -4.02
N ALA A 38 8.95 10.98 -2.89
CA ALA A 38 8.88 10.04 -1.79
C ALA A 38 8.12 8.77 -2.20
N ILE A 39 8.44 7.64 -1.55
CA ILE A 39 7.76 6.36 -1.79
C ILE A 39 7.00 5.99 -0.53
N GLN A 40 5.68 5.90 -0.65
CA GLN A 40 4.81 5.40 0.40
C GLN A 40 4.54 3.92 0.18
N HIS A 41 4.74 3.11 1.22
CA HIS A 41 4.54 1.66 1.16
C HIS A 41 3.26 1.25 1.88
N PHE A 42 2.62 0.22 1.36
CA PHE A 42 1.47 -0.42 1.96
C PHE A 42 1.63 -1.94 1.87
N THR A 43 1.20 -2.65 2.90
CA THR A 43 1.22 -4.10 2.92
C THR A 43 -0.12 -4.66 3.35
N ARG A 44 -0.45 -5.84 2.81
CA ARG A 44 -1.63 -6.60 3.23
C ARG A 44 -1.29 -8.10 3.27
N ASN A 45 -1.50 -8.71 4.42
CA ASN A 45 -1.32 -10.15 4.61
C ASN A 45 -2.54 -10.92 4.07
N PRO A 46 -2.36 -12.10 3.45
CA PRO A 46 -3.45 -12.99 3.12
C PRO A 46 -3.80 -13.93 4.31
N PRO A 47 -5.03 -14.45 4.37
CA PRO A 47 -6.21 -13.95 3.67
C PRO A 47 -6.63 -12.62 4.33
N GLY A 48 -6.63 -11.53 3.56
CA GLY A 48 -6.89 -10.19 4.08
C GLY A 48 -7.74 -9.35 3.13
N GLY A 49 -8.61 -8.54 3.71
CA GLY A 49 -9.51 -7.62 3.03
C GLY A 49 -9.02 -6.17 3.02
N PRO A 50 -9.84 -5.24 2.53
CA PRO A 50 -9.53 -3.81 2.51
C PRO A 50 -9.08 -3.23 3.86
N GLU A 51 -9.61 -3.72 4.98
CA GLU A 51 -9.28 -3.30 6.35
C GLU A 51 -7.93 -3.80 6.87
N ASP A 52 -7.32 -4.76 6.17
CA ASP A 52 -6.06 -5.39 6.58
C ASP A 52 -4.83 -4.69 5.99
N TRP A 53 -5.05 -3.67 5.15
CA TRP A 53 -3.99 -2.82 4.66
C TRP A 53 -3.32 -2.06 5.80
N ARG A 54 -1.99 -2.03 5.71
CA ARG A 54 -1.13 -1.31 6.63
C ARG A 54 -0.26 -0.35 5.87
N ALA A 55 -0.21 0.91 6.32
CA ALA A 55 0.74 1.88 5.81
C ALA A 55 2.08 1.68 6.53
N GLY A 56 3.11 1.36 5.75
CA GLY A 56 4.50 1.25 6.18
C GLY A 56 5.23 2.59 6.06
N LEU A 57 6.33 2.80 6.80
CA LEU A 57 7.18 3.96 6.52
C LEU A 57 7.96 3.77 5.23
N GLN A 58 8.18 4.89 4.53
CA GLN A 58 9.15 5.11 3.46
C GLN A 58 10.46 4.34 3.75
N GLU A 59 10.75 3.28 3.02
CA GLU A 59 11.97 2.50 3.26
C GLU A 59 13.21 3.36 2.97
N GLY A 60 13.95 3.67 4.03
CA GLY A 60 15.41 3.72 3.91
C GLY A 60 15.88 2.31 3.59
N GLN A 61 16.70 2.18 2.55
CA GLN A 61 17.09 0.99 1.79
C GLN A 61 17.38 -0.34 2.54
N HIS A 62 17.47 -0.40 3.87
CA HIS A 62 17.86 -1.59 4.65
C HIS A 62 17.20 -1.74 6.05
N GLY A 63 16.03 -1.15 6.32
CA GLY A 63 15.46 -1.14 7.68
C GLY A 63 14.08 -1.75 7.77
N ALA A 64 13.89 -2.71 8.69
CA ALA A 64 12.58 -3.19 9.11
C ALA A 64 11.60 -2.02 9.29
N CYS A 65 10.44 -2.08 8.62
CA CYS A 65 9.39 -1.06 8.73
C CYS A 65 8.97 -0.89 10.21
N ALA A 66 9.45 0.17 10.85
CA ALA A 66 9.09 0.51 12.24
C ALA A 66 7.67 1.08 12.38
N PHE A 67 7.01 1.38 11.26
CA PHE A 67 5.70 2.00 11.19
C PHE A 67 4.73 1.08 10.49
N ASN A 68 3.59 0.81 11.12
CA ASN A 68 2.60 -0.19 10.70
C ASN A 68 1.20 0.33 11.02
N GLU A 69 0.79 1.40 10.35
CA GLU A 69 -0.46 2.07 10.67
C GLU A 69 -1.66 1.38 10.01
N PRO A 70 -2.76 1.11 10.74
CA PRO A 70 -3.98 0.58 10.16
C PRO A 70 -4.57 1.55 9.12
N VAL A 71 -4.94 1.01 7.96
CA VAL A 71 -5.75 1.69 6.96
C VAL A 71 -7.19 1.19 7.08
N SER A 72 -8.16 2.09 7.13
CA SER A 72 -9.57 1.71 7.15
C SER A 72 -10.02 1.10 5.82
N ALA A 73 -11.08 0.28 5.87
CA ALA A 73 -11.64 -0.36 4.68
C ALA A 73 -12.02 0.63 3.56
N THR A 74 -12.41 1.86 3.91
CA THR A 74 -12.72 2.90 2.92
C THR A 74 -11.52 3.20 2.02
N TRP A 75 -10.35 3.40 2.60
CA TRP A 75 -9.13 3.70 1.85
C TRP A 75 -8.46 2.44 1.30
N GLY A 76 -8.50 1.34 2.06
CA GLY A 76 -7.98 0.06 1.62
C GLY A 76 -8.67 -0.49 0.36
N ARG A 77 -9.94 -0.15 0.13
CA ARG A 77 -10.61 -0.47 -1.14
C ARG A 77 -9.94 0.21 -2.33
N GLY A 78 -9.45 1.44 -2.17
CA GLY A 78 -8.67 2.12 -3.20
C GLY A 78 -7.35 1.39 -3.49
N LEU A 79 -6.66 0.95 -2.43
CA LEU A 79 -5.43 0.17 -2.55
C LEU A 79 -5.69 -1.19 -3.25
N ASP A 80 -6.81 -1.84 -2.98
CA ASP A 80 -7.24 -3.07 -3.66
C ASP A 80 -7.52 -2.89 -5.14
N LEU A 81 -8.14 -1.77 -5.52
CA LEU A 81 -8.37 -1.45 -6.93
C LEU A 81 -7.04 -1.27 -7.68
N ILE A 82 -6.02 -0.70 -7.03
CA ILE A 82 -4.67 -0.62 -7.61
C ILE A 82 -4.05 -2.02 -7.66
N ALA A 83 -4.07 -2.76 -6.55
CA ALA A 83 -3.48 -4.09 -6.46
C ALA A 83 -4.05 -5.06 -7.50
N SER A 84 -5.37 -5.08 -7.67
CA SER A 84 -6.06 -5.93 -8.64
C SER A 84 -5.75 -5.59 -10.10
N ARG A 85 -5.46 -4.32 -10.44
CA ARG A 85 -5.03 -3.93 -11.80
C ARG A 85 -3.66 -4.48 -12.16
N HIS A 86 -2.77 -4.59 -11.18
CA HIS A 86 -1.40 -5.09 -11.37
C HIS A 86 -1.32 -6.61 -11.32
N THR A 87 -2.15 -7.27 -10.51
CA THR A 87 -2.19 -8.74 -10.41
C THR A 87 -3.15 -9.41 -11.40
N GLY A 88 -4.15 -8.67 -11.90
CA GLY A 88 -5.14 -9.15 -12.87
C GLY A 88 -4.70 -9.12 -14.34
N GLY A 89 -3.42 -8.82 -14.61
CA GLY A 89 -2.83 -8.78 -15.95
C GLY A 89 -2.52 -10.15 -16.58
N THR A 90 -2.75 -11.26 -15.86
CA THR A 90 -2.68 -12.61 -16.42
C THR A 90 -4.10 -13.14 -16.59
N LYS A 91 -4.63 -13.01 -17.81
CA LYS A 91 -5.76 -13.80 -18.28
C LYS A 91 -5.33 -14.57 -19.51
#